data_AF-A0A2W4J869-F1
#
_entry.id   AF-A0A2W4J869-F1
#
_cell.length_a   1.000
_cell.length_b   1.000
_cell.length_c   1.000
_cell.angle_alpha   90.00
_cell.angle_beta   90.00
_cell.angle_gamma   90.00
#
_symmetry.space_group_name_H-M   'P 1'
#
loop_
_entity.id
_entity.type
_entity.pdbx_description
1 polymer ?
#
loop_
_entity_poly.entity_id
_entity_poly.type
_entity_poly.pdbx_seq_one_letter_code
_entity_poly.pdbx_strand_id
1 'polypeptide(L)'
;MIGAFLFVSGWSPVGSTATNGEPGTAAGTGESASSTPTGRDIDPYGWEACRRLHDLGATTFDRSVNKNIGQLAERSNYEEIASRGKALVNAASTASERDPIDANLSISRAQLDLRGACERVFGEE
;
A
#
# COMPACT_ATOMS: atom_id res chain seq x y z
N MET A 1 4.28 -14.96 47.03
CA MET A 1 4.50 -13.66 47.72
C MET A 1 5.18 -12.75 46.71
N ILE A 2 4.48 -11.77 46.12
CA ILE A 2 4.30 -10.40 46.63
C ILE A 2 5.68 -9.77 46.91
N GLY A 3 6.11 -8.66 46.31
CA GLY A 3 5.47 -7.75 45.38
C GLY A 3 6.38 -6.55 45.06
N ALA A 4 5.92 -5.75 44.09
CA ALA A 4 6.02 -4.29 44.01
C ALA A 4 7.40 -3.61 44.10
N PHE A 5 7.92 -3.19 42.93
CA PHE A 5 8.83 -2.04 42.84
C PHE A 5 8.02 -0.74 42.96
N LEU A 6 8.36 0.04 43.97
CA LEU A 6 7.90 1.42 44.17
C LEU A 6 8.64 2.33 43.19
N PHE A 7 7.90 3.02 42.31
CA PHE A 7 8.41 4.22 41.66
C PHE A 7 7.59 5.44 42.07
N VAL A 8 8.36 6.47 42.38
CA VAL A 8 8.03 7.68 43.10
C VAL A 8 6.94 8.51 42.43
N SER A 9 6.01 8.97 43.26
CA SER A 9 4.92 9.87 42.93
C SER A 9 5.41 11.32 42.85
N GLY A 10 5.03 12.02 41.79
CA GLY A 10 4.96 13.49 41.76
C GLY A 10 3.80 13.88 40.84
N TRP A 11 2.84 14.73 41.19
CA TRP A 11 2.72 15.73 42.25
C TRP A 11 1.27 15.82 42.77
N SER A 12 1.14 16.38 43.98
CA SER A 12 -0.11 16.69 44.69
C SER A 12 -0.84 17.95 44.15
N PRO A 13 -2.13 18.15 44.51
CA PRO A 13 -3.01 19.16 43.92
C PRO A 13 -3.04 20.48 44.72
N VAL A 14 -3.31 21.60 44.04
CA VAL A 14 -3.85 22.84 44.63
C VAL A 14 -4.65 23.51 43.50
N GLY A 15 -5.93 23.80 43.61
CA GLY A 15 -6.61 24.48 44.70
C GLY A 15 -6.91 25.90 44.22
N SER A 16 -8.14 26.14 43.76
CA SER A 16 -8.62 27.32 43.06
C SER A 16 -8.32 28.66 43.73
N THR A 17 -7.84 29.64 42.94
CA THR A 17 -8.01 31.07 43.21
C THR A 17 -8.60 31.75 41.99
N ALA A 18 -9.81 32.29 42.14
CA ALA A 18 -10.47 33.13 41.16
C ALA A 18 -9.70 34.44 40.98
N THR A 19 -9.37 34.77 39.73
CA THR A 19 -9.18 36.16 39.29
C THR A 19 -9.93 36.34 37.98
N ASN A 20 -10.80 37.34 37.93
CA ASN A 20 -11.46 37.78 36.70
C ASN A 20 -10.38 38.37 35.79
N GLY A 21 -10.16 37.76 34.63
CA GLY A 21 -9.32 38.25 33.56
C GLY A 21 -9.88 37.71 32.24
N GLU A 22 -10.08 38.62 31.29
CA GLU A 22 -10.75 38.45 29.99
C GLU A 22 -10.39 37.16 29.21
N PRO A 23 -11.30 36.65 28.34
CA PRO A 23 -11.04 35.45 27.56
C PRO A 23 -10.06 35.77 26.42
N GLY A 24 -8.77 35.61 26.70
CA GLY A 24 -7.75 35.49 25.67
C GLY A 24 -7.78 34.08 25.10
N THR A 25 -8.41 33.90 23.94
CA THR A 25 -8.37 32.67 23.13
C THR A 25 -6.93 32.31 22.81
N ALA A 26 -6.28 31.49 23.65
CA ALA A 26 -5.07 30.79 23.26
C ALA A 26 -5.52 29.57 22.45
N ALA A 27 -5.61 29.79 21.14
CA ALA A 27 -5.89 28.78 20.15
C ALA A 27 -5.07 27.52 20.45
N GLY A 28 -5.76 26.40 20.65
CA GLY A 28 -5.12 25.10 20.58
C GLY A 28 -4.46 24.99 19.22
N THR A 29 -3.14 25.08 19.19
CA THR A 29 -2.37 24.64 18.03
C THR A 29 -2.42 23.11 18.08
N GLY A 30 -3.57 22.56 17.68
CA GLY A 30 -3.63 21.19 17.22
C GLY A 30 -2.68 21.13 16.05
N GLU A 31 -1.52 20.53 16.28
CA GLU A 31 -0.56 20.19 15.24
C GLU A 31 -1.23 19.15 14.35
N SER A 32 -2.01 19.62 13.38
CA SER A 32 -2.51 18.80 12.30
C SER A 32 -1.28 18.37 11.51
N ALA A 33 -0.75 17.18 11.82
CA ALA A 33 0.19 16.48 10.98
C ALA A 33 -0.50 16.20 9.64
N SER A 34 -0.41 17.17 8.72
CA SER A 34 -0.77 16.95 7.33
C SER A 34 0.30 16.04 6.76
N SER A 35 0.00 14.74 6.78
CA SER A 35 0.84 13.73 6.14
C SER A 35 0.61 13.85 4.65
N THR A 36 1.67 14.12 3.88
CA THR A 36 1.61 14.05 2.42
C THR A 36 1.14 12.63 2.05
N PRO A 37 0.07 12.49 1.23
CA PRO A 37 -0.39 11.18 0.80
C PRO A 37 0.74 10.41 0.13
N THR A 38 0.94 9.15 0.53
CA THR A 38 1.90 8.24 -0.11
C THR A 38 1.36 7.76 -1.46
N GLY A 39 2.21 7.18 -2.31
CA GLY A 39 1.79 6.53 -3.56
C GLY A 39 0.73 5.45 -3.30
N ARG A 40 0.83 4.73 -2.18
CA ARG A 40 -0.21 3.79 -1.72
C ARG A 40 -1.56 4.46 -1.47
N ASP A 41 -1.58 5.64 -0.86
CA ASP A 41 -2.84 6.36 -0.55
C ASP A 41 -3.50 6.89 -1.83
N ILE A 42 -2.67 7.27 -2.81
CA ILE A 42 -3.09 7.77 -4.12
C ILE A 42 -3.64 6.62 -4.98
N ASP A 43 -3.04 5.43 -4.92
CA ASP A 43 -3.45 4.29 -5.73
C ASP A 43 -3.42 2.95 -4.96
N PRO A 44 -4.44 2.67 -4.15
CA PRO A 44 -4.50 1.44 -3.37
C PRO A 44 -4.63 0.19 -4.25
N TYR A 45 -5.21 0.30 -5.44
CA TYR A 45 -5.37 -0.84 -6.35
C TYR A 45 -4.06 -1.19 -7.06
N GLY A 46 -3.35 -0.20 -7.58
CA GLY A 46 -2.02 -0.40 -8.15
C GLY A 46 -1.04 -0.93 -7.12
N TRP A 47 -1.02 -0.33 -5.91
CA TRP A 47 -0.17 -0.82 -4.82
C TRP A 47 -0.48 -2.28 -4.45
N GLU A 48 -1.76 -2.64 -4.26
CA GLU A 48 -2.14 -4.02 -3.93
C GLU A 48 -1.78 -4.99 -5.06
N ALA A 49 -1.91 -4.60 -6.33
CA ALA A 49 -1.47 -5.41 -7.45
C ALA A 49 0.05 -5.65 -7.41
N CYS A 50 0.82 -4.61 -7.17
CA CYS A 50 2.28 -4.66 -7.08
C CYS A 50 2.76 -5.52 -5.91
N ARG A 51 2.14 -5.37 -4.74
CA ARG A 51 2.39 -6.24 -3.57
C ARG A 51 2.10 -7.69 -3.89
N ARG A 52 0.93 -8.00 -4.47
CA ARG A 52 0.57 -9.37 -4.85
C ARG A 52 1.52 -9.95 -5.88
N LEU A 53 1.96 -9.15 -6.85
CA LEU A 53 2.93 -9.58 -7.86
C LEU A 53 4.31 -9.84 -7.25
N HIS A 54 4.73 -9.05 -6.26
CA HIS A 54 5.97 -9.27 -5.53
C HIS A 54 5.90 -10.56 -4.69
N ASP A 55 4.79 -10.77 -3.98
CA ASP A 55 4.55 -11.97 -3.18
C ASP A 55 4.36 -13.22 -4.07
N LEU A 56 4.03 -13.02 -5.34
CA LEU A 56 3.93 -14.07 -6.34
C LEU A 56 5.33 -14.58 -6.69
N GLY A 57 5.63 -15.82 -6.30
CA GLY A 57 6.88 -16.47 -6.69
C GLY A 57 7.03 -16.51 -8.22
N ALA A 58 8.27 -16.37 -8.70
CA ALA A 58 8.63 -16.22 -10.12
C ALA A 58 8.22 -17.39 -11.05
N THR A 59 7.67 -18.47 -10.49
CA THR A 59 7.23 -19.67 -11.22
C THR A 59 5.72 -19.86 -11.20
N THR A 60 4.96 -18.89 -10.72
CA THR A 60 3.50 -19.02 -10.64
C THR A 60 2.85 -18.65 -11.97
N PHE A 61 2.53 -19.68 -12.75
CA PHE A 61 1.84 -19.56 -14.05
C PHE A 61 0.34 -19.82 -13.97
N ASP A 62 -0.22 -19.89 -12.77
CA ASP A 62 -1.67 -20.03 -12.63
C ASP A 62 -2.37 -18.84 -13.30
N ARG A 63 -3.20 -19.16 -14.29
CA ARG A 63 -3.87 -18.17 -15.13
C ARG A 63 -4.85 -17.32 -14.33
N SER A 64 -5.57 -17.93 -13.40
CA SER A 64 -6.58 -17.23 -12.59
C SER A 64 -5.93 -16.22 -11.66
N VAL A 65 -4.82 -16.60 -11.01
CA VAL A 65 -4.03 -15.71 -10.16
C VAL A 65 -3.45 -14.54 -10.96
N ASN A 66 -2.80 -14.82 -12.09
CA ASN A 66 -2.21 -13.78 -12.94
C ASN A 66 -3.27 -12.83 -13.52
N LYS A 67 -4.42 -13.38 -13.93
CA LYS A 67 -5.55 -12.56 -14.37
C LYS A 67 -6.08 -11.66 -13.26
N ASN A 68 -6.20 -12.18 -12.02
CA ASN A 68 -6.68 -11.38 -10.88
C ASN A 68 -5.72 -10.23 -10.55
N ILE A 69 -4.41 -10.50 -10.56
CA ILE A 69 -3.38 -9.46 -10.35
C ILE A 69 -3.44 -8.42 -11.46
N GLY A 70 -3.53 -8.86 -12.72
CA GLY A 70 -3.68 -7.96 -13.86
C GLY A 70 -4.93 -7.06 -13.75
N GLN A 71 -6.08 -7.62 -13.33
CA GLN A 71 -7.33 -6.87 -13.13
C GLN A 71 -7.25 -5.88 -11.94
N LEU A 72 -6.43 -6.16 -10.93
CA LEU A 72 -6.13 -5.19 -9.88
C LEU A 72 -5.29 -4.04 -10.44
N ALA A 73 -4.22 -4.37 -11.18
CA ALA A 73 -3.35 -3.38 -11.80
C ALA A 73 -4.08 -2.51 -12.83
N GLU A 74 -5.01 -3.06 -13.63
CA GLU A 74 -5.85 -2.30 -14.58
C GLU A 74 -6.65 -1.15 -13.95
N ARG A 75 -6.92 -1.23 -12.64
CA ARG A 75 -7.64 -0.19 -11.87
C ARG A 75 -6.72 0.85 -11.24
N SER A 76 -5.42 0.76 -11.52
CA SER A 76 -4.42 1.71 -11.06
C SER A 76 -4.68 3.11 -11.60
N ASN A 77 -4.42 4.12 -10.77
CA ASN A 77 -4.40 5.52 -11.19
C ASN A 77 -3.14 5.87 -12.03
N TYR A 78 -2.12 5.00 -12.02
CA TYR A 78 -0.92 5.14 -12.84
C TYR A 78 -1.12 4.40 -14.17
N GLU A 79 -1.19 5.16 -15.27
CA GLU A 79 -1.44 4.62 -16.61
C GLU A 79 -0.48 3.49 -16.99
N GLU A 80 0.79 3.60 -16.59
CA GLU A 80 1.79 2.56 -16.86
C GLU A 80 1.42 1.24 -16.19
N ILE A 81 1.06 1.25 -14.90
CA ILE A 81 0.64 0.06 -14.16
C ILE A 81 -0.66 -0.49 -14.75
N ALA A 82 -1.64 0.36 -15.06
CA ALA A 82 -2.90 -0.05 -15.68
C ALA A 82 -2.68 -0.76 -17.03
N SER A 83 -1.82 -0.19 -17.87
CA SER A 83 -1.47 -0.76 -19.17
C SER A 83 -0.76 -2.11 -19.04
N ARG A 84 0.21 -2.24 -18.13
CA ARG A 84 0.89 -3.52 -17.87
C ARG A 84 -0.02 -4.56 -17.21
N GLY A 85 -0.94 -4.12 -16.35
CA GLY A 85 -2.01 -4.96 -15.81
C GLY A 85 -2.85 -5.60 -16.91
N LYS A 86 -3.25 -4.81 -17.90
CA LYS A 86 -3.99 -5.29 -19.08
C LYS A 86 -3.21 -6.29 -19.92
N ALA A 87 -1.90 -6.08 -20.09
CA ALA A 87 -1.04 -7.03 -20.77
C ALA A 87 -1.00 -8.39 -20.03
N LEU A 88 -0.95 -8.37 -18.69
CA LEU A 88 -0.99 -9.57 -17.87
C LEU A 88 -2.35 -10.30 -17.96
N VAL A 89 -3.47 -9.56 -17.94
CA VAL A 89 -4.81 -10.14 -18.16
C VAL A 89 -4.91 -10.85 -19.51
N ASN A 90 -4.39 -10.22 -20.57
CA ASN A 90 -4.40 -10.78 -21.91
C ASN A 90 -3.51 -12.04 -22.01
N ALA A 91 -2.30 -12.00 -21.44
CA ALA A 91 -1.41 -13.16 -21.39
C ALA A 91 -2.06 -14.34 -20.64
N ALA A 92 -2.67 -14.08 -19.48
CA ALA A 92 -3.34 -15.10 -18.69
C ALA A 92 -4.61 -15.66 -19.36
N SER A 93 -5.37 -14.81 -20.07
CA SER A 93 -6.62 -15.22 -20.73
C SER A 93 -6.37 -16.05 -21.99
N THR A 94 -5.31 -15.74 -22.75
CA THR A 94 -4.95 -16.46 -23.99
C THR A 94 -4.06 -17.68 -23.76
N ALA A 95 -3.56 -17.88 -22.53
CA ALA A 95 -2.70 -19.01 -22.18
C ALA A 95 -3.34 -20.39 -22.44
N SER A 96 -4.67 -20.52 -22.46
CA SER A 96 -5.38 -21.77 -22.81
C SER A 96 -5.17 -22.20 -24.26
N GLU A 97 -4.93 -21.23 -25.13
CA GLU A 97 -4.98 -21.37 -26.58
C GLU A 97 -3.58 -21.61 -27.17
N ARG A 98 -2.57 -21.68 -26.31
CA ARG A 98 -1.15 -21.76 -26.66
C ARG A 98 -0.52 -23.04 -26.17
N ASP A 99 0.63 -23.36 -26.74
CA ASP A 99 1.54 -24.33 -26.16
C ASP A 99 1.88 -23.92 -24.70
N PRO A 100 1.95 -24.86 -23.74
CA PRO A 100 2.21 -24.54 -22.33
C PRO A 100 3.50 -23.74 -22.10
N ILE A 101 4.54 -23.96 -22.91
CA ILE A 101 5.81 -23.23 -22.79
C ILE A 101 5.60 -21.79 -23.24
N ASP A 102 4.97 -21.57 -24.40
CA ASP A 102 4.68 -20.24 -24.92
C ASP A 102 3.71 -19.46 -24.03
N ALA A 103 2.74 -20.14 -23.43
CA ALA A 103 1.83 -19.58 -22.44
C ALA A 103 2.59 -19.07 -21.20
N ASN A 104 3.44 -19.92 -20.62
CA ASN A 104 4.23 -19.56 -19.44
C ASN A 104 5.20 -18.42 -19.74
N LEU A 105 5.89 -18.44 -20.89
CA LEU A 105 6.77 -17.35 -21.31
C LEU A 105 6.02 -16.03 -21.48
N SER A 106 4.80 -16.07 -22.05
CA SER A 106 3.97 -14.88 -22.19
C SER A 106 3.55 -14.31 -20.83
N ILE A 107 3.20 -15.17 -19.87
CA ILE A 107 2.87 -14.75 -18.50
C ILE A 107 4.10 -14.18 -17.80
N SER A 108 5.25 -14.86 -17.87
CA SER A 108 6.51 -14.38 -17.27
C SER A 108 6.89 -12.98 -17.77
N ARG A 109 6.79 -12.74 -19.08
CA ARG A 109 7.10 -11.44 -19.67
C ARG A 109 6.18 -10.35 -19.13
N ALA A 110 4.87 -10.62 -19.08
CA ALA A 110 3.90 -9.68 -18.55
C ALA A 110 4.10 -9.42 -17.04
N GLN A 111 4.47 -10.44 -16.26
CA GLN A 111 4.83 -10.28 -14.85
C GLN A 111 6.07 -9.38 -14.68
N LEU A 112 7.12 -9.60 -15.47
CA LEU A 112 8.34 -8.79 -15.43
C LEU A 112 8.07 -7.33 -15.81
N ASP A 113 7.29 -7.10 -16.86
CA ASP A 113 6.92 -5.76 -17.30
C ASP A 113 6.11 -5.02 -16.23
N LEU A 114 5.12 -5.69 -15.63
CA LEU A 114 4.31 -5.11 -14.55
C LEU A 114 5.16 -4.85 -13.31
N ARG A 115 6.07 -5.77 -12.95
CA ARG A 115 6.99 -5.57 -11.82
C ARG A 115 7.90 -4.37 -12.03
N GLY A 116 8.44 -4.19 -13.24
CA GLY A 116 9.24 -3.01 -13.57
C GLY A 116 8.44 -1.71 -13.43
N ALA A 117 7.16 -1.71 -13.82
CA ALA A 117 6.29 -0.55 -13.60
C ALA A 117 6.04 -0.28 -12.11
N CYS A 118 5.80 -1.33 -11.33
CA CYS A 118 5.64 -1.24 -9.88
C CYS A 118 6.87 -0.65 -9.19
N GLU A 119 8.07 -1.10 -9.56
CA GLU A 119 9.33 -0.61 -8.99
C GLU A 119 9.56 0.88 -9.30
N ARG A 120 9.19 1.35 -10.51
CA ARG A 120 9.29 2.77 -10.87
C ARG A 120 8.32 3.67 -10.12
N VAL A 121 7.12 3.17 -9.81
CA VAL A 121 6.05 3.98 -9.21
C VAL A 121 6.10 3.94 -7.67
N PHE A 122 6.39 2.77 -7.10
CA PHE A 122 6.32 2.55 -5.65
C PHE A 122 7.60 2.02 -5.01
N GLY A 123 8.68 1.82 -5.77
CA GLY A 123 9.93 1.25 -5.26
C GLY A 123 10.82 2.20 -4.46
N GLU A 124 10.49 3.49 -4.45
CA GLU A 124 11.23 4.54 -3.71
C GLU A 124 10.58 4.90 -2.36
N GLU A 125 9.52 4.19 -1.94
CA GLU A 125 8.82 4.41 -0.66
C GLU A 125 9.49 3.74 0.55
#